data_AF-A0A9E4ABW6-F1
#
_entry.id   AF-A0A9E4ABW6-F1
#
_cell.length_a   1.000
_cell.length_b   1.000
_cell.length_c   1.000
_cell.angle_alpha   90.00
_cell.angle_beta   90.00
_cell.angle_gamma   90.00
#
_symmetry.space_group_name_H-M   'P 1'
#
loop_
_entity.id
_entity.type
_entity.pdbx_description
1 polymer ?
#
loop_
_entity_poly.entity_id
_entity_poly.type
_entity_poly.pdbx_seq_one_letter_code
_entity_poly.pdbx_strand_id
1 'polypeptide(L)'
;MPDRFDAVALLEEWVESEALRKHMYGVEAAVRHYARLMGEDEELWALAGLLHDLDWERHPDEHPHVGVARLRELGYPEEVVHAIEAHVYPDRTDIVPESTLDRVLYACDELSGLVYACCLVRPNGIDDLKPKSVAKKLKDKAFARGVHRDAVQRGIELIGLPRAKHIQNVIDGMRAVADVLEVRGEDQARRRGEKPVPVAGARDYGAEYSDESFWTKLKELAAKVGRGGVKGGKKILSMALVLYYCLMDSDTPGWAKSVIVGALGYLIFPVDAVPDFLPVGLVDDLGVLAAAVAMVLVHIKPEHRRAAEEKLKEWFGAEESVSAE
;
A
#
# COMPACT_ATOMS: atom_id res chain seq x y z
N MET A 1 14.38 14.33 -1.73
CA MET A 1 14.40 12.93 -2.18
C MET A 1 12.96 12.56 -2.50
N PRO A 2 12.69 11.88 -3.61
CA PRO A 2 11.34 11.40 -3.92
C PRO A 2 10.81 10.57 -2.74
N ASP A 3 9.53 10.76 -2.41
CA ASP A 3 8.89 9.99 -1.35
C ASP A 3 8.04 8.84 -1.93
N ARG A 4 7.35 8.10 -1.06
CA ARG A 4 6.48 7.00 -1.51
C ARG A 4 5.33 7.48 -2.39
N PHE A 5 4.87 8.73 -2.22
CA PHE A 5 3.81 9.29 -3.04
C PHE A 5 4.28 9.45 -4.48
N ASP A 6 5.47 10.01 -4.67
CA ASP A 6 6.12 10.12 -5.98
C ASP A 6 6.34 8.73 -6.62
N ALA A 7 6.74 7.74 -5.82
CA ALA A 7 6.95 6.37 -6.27
C ALA A 7 5.67 5.70 -6.77
N VAL A 8 4.53 5.89 -6.10
CA VAL A 8 3.26 5.34 -6.56
C VAL A 8 2.81 5.98 -7.86
N ALA A 9 2.95 7.30 -8.00
CA ALA A 9 2.63 7.99 -9.24
C ALA A 9 3.49 7.46 -10.41
N LEU A 10 4.79 7.25 -10.18
CA LEU A 10 5.70 6.69 -11.17
C LEU A 10 5.33 5.24 -11.54
N LEU A 11 5.01 4.40 -10.54
CA LEU A 11 4.52 3.05 -10.75
C LEU A 11 3.28 3.02 -11.63
N GLU A 12 2.29 3.86 -11.32
CA GLU A 12 1.03 3.92 -12.07
C GLU A 12 1.22 4.47 -13.49
N GLU A 13 2.18 5.37 -13.67
CA GLU A 13 2.59 5.82 -14.99
C GLU A 13 3.25 4.70 -15.79
N TRP A 14 4.09 3.86 -15.17
CA TRP A 14 4.96 2.91 -15.88
C TRP A 14 4.38 1.52 -16.08
N VAL A 15 3.64 1.02 -15.11
CA VAL A 15 3.12 -0.35 -15.08
C VAL A 15 1.62 -0.28 -15.33
N GLU A 16 1.12 -0.81 -16.43
CA GLU A 16 -0.32 -0.85 -16.72
C GLU A 16 -0.99 -2.10 -16.13
N SER A 17 -0.22 -3.18 -16.01
CA SER A 17 -0.68 -4.47 -15.48
C SER A 17 -1.06 -4.39 -14.00
N GLU A 18 -2.36 -4.52 -13.71
CA GLU A 18 -2.88 -4.60 -12.34
C GLU A 18 -2.24 -5.75 -11.54
N ALA A 19 -1.96 -6.87 -12.20
CA ALA A 19 -1.31 -8.02 -11.58
C ALA A 19 0.14 -7.70 -11.15
N LEU A 20 0.89 -6.96 -11.99
CA LEU A 20 2.25 -6.54 -11.67
C LEU A 20 2.24 -5.46 -10.58
N ARG A 21 1.31 -4.50 -10.61
CA ARG A 21 1.14 -3.53 -9.50
C ARG A 21 0.87 -4.25 -8.18
N LYS A 22 -0.04 -5.24 -8.16
CA LYS A 22 -0.32 -6.05 -6.96
C LYS A 22 0.91 -6.82 -6.48
N HIS A 23 1.73 -7.36 -7.37
CA HIS A 23 3.02 -7.95 -7.01
C HIS A 23 3.91 -6.92 -6.29
N MET A 24 4.12 -5.76 -6.88
CA MET A 24 4.97 -4.70 -6.33
C MET A 24 4.46 -4.17 -4.99
N TYR A 25 3.14 -3.97 -4.82
CA TYR A 25 2.53 -3.64 -3.52
C TYR A 25 2.73 -4.76 -2.47
N GLY A 26 2.69 -6.02 -2.90
CA GLY A 26 2.96 -7.16 -2.03
C GLY A 26 4.40 -7.19 -1.53
N VAL A 27 5.36 -6.98 -2.43
CA VAL A 27 6.79 -6.92 -2.13
C VAL A 27 7.10 -5.73 -1.22
N GLU A 28 6.58 -4.55 -1.55
CA GLU A 28 6.67 -3.35 -0.70
C GLU A 28 6.22 -3.65 0.74
N ALA A 29 5.02 -4.22 0.91
CA ALA A 29 4.47 -4.49 2.23
C ALA A 29 5.31 -5.52 3.02
N ALA A 30 5.87 -6.52 2.35
CA ALA A 30 6.77 -7.50 2.95
C ALA A 30 8.10 -6.87 3.39
N VAL A 31 8.71 -6.05 2.53
CA VAL A 31 9.98 -5.35 2.81
C VAL A 31 9.79 -4.35 3.96
N ARG A 32 8.72 -3.54 3.95
CA ARG A 32 8.38 -2.63 5.07
C ARG A 32 8.14 -3.37 6.39
N HIS A 33 7.56 -4.57 6.34
CA HIS A 33 7.41 -5.38 7.55
C HIS A 33 8.76 -5.76 8.15
N TYR A 34 9.75 -6.09 7.32
CA TYR A 34 11.11 -6.32 7.81
C TYR A 34 11.76 -5.05 8.35
N ALA A 35 11.61 -3.90 7.69
CA ALA A 35 12.13 -2.63 8.18
C ALA A 35 11.69 -2.37 9.63
N ARG A 36 10.39 -2.55 9.91
CA ARG A 36 9.81 -2.46 11.27
C ARG A 36 10.43 -3.42 12.27
N LEU A 37 10.63 -4.68 11.88
CA LEU A 37 11.21 -5.70 12.75
C LEU A 37 12.69 -5.41 13.07
N MET A 38 13.39 -4.73 12.16
CA MET A 38 14.81 -4.45 12.26
C MET A 38 15.12 -3.04 12.78
N GLY A 39 14.12 -2.17 12.89
CA GLY A 39 14.30 -0.77 13.31
C GLY A 39 14.94 0.11 12.22
N GLU A 40 14.74 -0.26 10.95
CA GLU A 40 15.28 0.41 9.77
C GLU A 40 14.26 1.43 9.20
N ASP A 41 14.69 2.24 8.23
CA ASP A 41 13.84 3.23 7.57
C ASP A 41 12.76 2.57 6.69
N GLU A 42 11.53 2.53 7.19
CA GLU A 42 10.38 1.95 6.49
C GLU A 42 10.07 2.63 5.15
N GLU A 43 10.27 3.94 5.04
CA GLU A 43 9.92 4.68 3.83
C GLU A 43 10.95 4.43 2.74
N LEU A 44 12.24 4.44 3.07
CA LEU A 44 13.32 4.07 2.13
C LEU A 44 13.13 2.65 1.60
N TRP A 45 12.81 1.71 2.48
CA TRP A 45 12.57 0.30 2.16
C TRP A 45 11.29 0.10 1.32
N ALA A 46 10.28 0.95 1.54
CA ALA A 46 9.08 0.98 0.71
C ALA A 46 9.43 1.33 -0.75
N LEU A 47 10.28 2.34 -1.00
CA LEU A 47 10.65 2.73 -2.36
C LEU A 47 11.27 1.56 -3.14
N ALA A 48 12.18 0.82 -2.50
CA ALA A 48 12.84 -0.33 -3.12
C ALA A 48 11.86 -1.46 -3.45
N GLY A 49 11.00 -1.85 -2.49
CA GLY A 49 10.00 -2.89 -2.74
C GLY A 49 8.96 -2.49 -3.78
N LEU A 50 8.54 -1.23 -3.79
CA LEU A 50 7.49 -0.72 -4.67
C LEU A 50 7.96 -0.55 -6.13
N LEU A 51 9.25 -0.29 -6.36
CA LEU A 51 9.77 0.09 -7.68
C LEU A 51 10.73 -0.94 -8.30
N HIS A 52 10.99 -2.07 -7.65
CA HIS A 52 11.99 -3.05 -8.13
C HIS A 52 11.75 -3.53 -9.58
N ASP A 53 10.48 -3.75 -9.95
CA ASP A 53 10.05 -4.22 -11.26
C ASP A 53 9.59 -3.10 -12.22
N LEU A 54 9.97 -1.85 -11.98
CA LEU A 54 9.39 -0.68 -12.66
C LEU A 54 9.42 -0.79 -14.20
N ASP A 55 10.50 -1.34 -14.75
CA ASP A 55 10.71 -1.51 -16.17
C ASP A 55 10.35 -2.90 -16.70
N TRP A 56 9.90 -3.83 -15.85
CA TRP A 56 9.62 -5.21 -16.26
C TRP A 56 8.59 -5.31 -17.38
N GLU A 57 7.51 -4.53 -17.31
CA GLU A 57 6.44 -4.57 -18.31
C GLU A 57 6.85 -3.93 -19.65
N ARG A 58 7.62 -2.83 -19.60
CA ARG A 58 8.00 -2.03 -20.78
C ARG A 58 9.29 -2.51 -21.44
N HIS A 59 10.24 -2.99 -20.64
CA HIS A 59 11.61 -3.35 -21.02
C HIS A 59 12.05 -4.69 -20.38
N PRO A 60 11.32 -5.80 -20.57
CA PRO A 60 11.59 -7.08 -19.89
C PRO A 60 12.98 -7.67 -20.19
N ASP A 61 13.53 -7.40 -21.36
CA ASP A 61 14.86 -7.91 -21.78
C ASP A 61 16.01 -7.10 -21.15
N GLU A 62 15.76 -5.84 -20.79
CA GLU A 62 16.76 -4.92 -20.23
C GLU A 62 16.61 -4.74 -18.71
N HIS A 63 15.56 -5.29 -18.12
CA HIS A 63 15.31 -5.21 -16.68
C HIS A 63 16.53 -5.71 -15.87
N PRO A 64 17.00 -4.96 -14.86
CA PRO A 64 16.38 -3.78 -14.25
C PRO A 64 16.98 -2.44 -14.74
N HIS A 65 17.80 -2.45 -15.79
CA HIS A 65 18.69 -1.34 -16.14
C HIS A 65 17.95 -0.06 -16.55
N VAL A 66 16.82 -0.17 -17.25
CA VAL A 66 16.07 1.00 -17.72
C VAL A 66 15.34 1.67 -16.54
N GLY A 67 14.74 0.86 -15.67
CA GLY A 67 14.07 1.33 -14.46
C GLY A 67 15.07 2.01 -13.53
N VAL A 68 16.21 1.36 -13.29
CA VAL A 68 17.30 1.90 -12.48
C VAL A 68 17.84 3.23 -13.02
N ALA A 69 18.10 3.32 -14.33
CA ALA A 69 18.54 4.58 -14.94
C ALA A 69 17.52 5.70 -14.69
N ARG A 70 16.23 5.40 -14.86
CA ARG A 70 15.16 6.36 -14.60
C ARG A 70 15.09 6.79 -13.13
N LEU A 71 15.24 5.86 -12.19
CA LEU A 71 15.25 6.17 -10.75
C LEU A 71 16.42 7.07 -10.37
N ARG A 72 17.61 6.83 -10.92
CA ARG A 72 18.78 7.71 -10.73
C ARG A 72 18.53 9.11 -11.28
N GLU A 73 17.95 9.25 -12.47
CA GLU A 73 17.58 10.55 -13.05
C GLU A 73 16.61 11.35 -12.17
N LEU A 74 15.65 10.65 -11.56
CA LEU A 74 14.65 11.24 -10.67
C LEU A 74 15.17 11.52 -9.25
N GLY A 75 16.42 11.14 -8.95
CA GLY A 75 17.07 11.43 -7.67
C GLY A 75 16.64 10.51 -6.52
N TYR A 76 16.24 9.27 -6.83
CA TYR A 76 16.06 8.23 -5.81
C TYR A 76 17.41 7.88 -5.15
N PRO A 77 17.44 7.53 -3.85
CA PRO A 77 18.67 7.19 -3.14
C PRO A 77 19.38 6.01 -3.78
N GLU A 78 20.72 6.06 -3.81
CA GLU A 78 21.53 4.97 -4.36
C GLU A 78 21.34 3.65 -3.59
N GLU A 79 20.99 3.70 -2.31
CA GLU A 79 20.66 2.50 -1.53
C GLU A 79 19.43 1.75 -2.10
N VAL A 80 18.40 2.49 -2.52
CA VAL A 80 17.22 1.92 -3.18
C VAL A 80 17.59 1.39 -4.55
N VAL A 81 18.36 2.16 -5.32
CA VAL A 81 18.79 1.76 -6.66
C VAL A 81 19.65 0.49 -6.63
N HIS A 82 20.62 0.42 -5.71
CA HIS A 82 21.48 -0.74 -5.54
C HIS A 82 20.68 -1.99 -5.16
N ALA A 83 19.72 -1.87 -4.24
CA ALA A 83 18.84 -2.99 -3.89
C ALA A 83 18.06 -3.51 -5.11
N ILE A 84 17.58 -2.60 -5.97
CA ILE A 84 16.92 -2.95 -7.23
C ILE A 84 17.91 -3.56 -8.24
N GLU A 85 19.15 -3.10 -8.34
CA GLU A 85 20.14 -3.79 -9.20
C GLU A 85 20.46 -5.21 -8.69
N ALA A 86 20.46 -5.40 -7.37
CA ALA A 86 20.80 -6.67 -6.73
C ALA A 86 19.66 -7.70 -6.73
N HIS A 87 18.39 -7.30 -6.85
CA HIS A 87 17.25 -8.21 -6.68
C HIS A 87 17.19 -9.32 -7.75
N VAL A 88 17.79 -9.08 -8.93
CA VAL A 88 17.84 -10.04 -10.05
C VAL A 88 19.13 -10.86 -10.11
N TYR A 89 20.00 -10.77 -9.11
CA TYR A 89 21.24 -11.53 -9.07
C TYR A 89 20.99 -13.05 -8.98
N PRO A 90 21.82 -13.92 -9.59
CA PRO A 90 22.85 -13.64 -10.60
C PRO A 90 22.27 -13.70 -12.03
N ASP A 91 20.95 -13.72 -12.17
CA ASP A 91 20.30 -14.11 -13.41
C ASP A 91 20.35 -12.98 -14.46
N ARG A 92 20.41 -11.72 -14.03
CA ARG A 92 20.48 -10.54 -14.93
C ARG A 92 21.57 -9.53 -14.58
N THR A 93 22.06 -9.52 -13.34
CA THR A 93 23.15 -8.64 -12.90
C THR A 93 24.20 -9.42 -12.13
N ASP A 94 25.43 -8.90 -12.13
CA ASP A 94 26.54 -9.39 -11.29
C ASP A 94 26.59 -8.68 -9.92
N ILE A 95 25.57 -7.88 -9.59
CA ILE A 95 25.50 -7.10 -8.35
C ILE A 95 24.98 -7.99 -7.23
N VAL A 96 25.86 -8.40 -6.33
CA VAL A 96 25.51 -9.30 -5.22
C VAL A 96 24.71 -8.54 -4.15
N PRO A 97 23.69 -9.17 -3.52
CA PRO A 97 23.02 -8.58 -2.35
C PRO A 97 23.95 -8.44 -1.14
N GLU A 98 24.36 -7.21 -0.80
CA GLU A 98 25.36 -6.91 0.23
C GLU A 98 24.78 -6.20 1.45
N SER A 99 23.82 -5.29 1.24
CA SER A 99 23.16 -4.56 2.32
C SER A 99 22.06 -5.41 2.97
N THR A 100 21.53 -4.95 4.11
CA THR A 100 20.35 -5.59 4.71
C THR A 100 19.13 -5.44 3.80
N LEU A 101 18.94 -4.27 3.19
CA LEU A 101 17.85 -4.01 2.25
C LEU A 101 17.93 -4.92 1.03
N ASP A 102 19.11 -5.08 0.40
CA ASP A 102 19.28 -5.91 -0.79
C ASP A 102 18.83 -7.35 -0.50
N ARG A 103 19.30 -7.91 0.62
CA ARG A 103 18.99 -9.29 1.02
C ARG A 103 17.51 -9.46 1.34
N VAL A 104 16.89 -8.45 1.96
CA VAL A 104 15.46 -8.48 2.27
C VAL A 104 14.63 -8.37 0.99
N LEU A 105 14.92 -7.43 0.10
CA LEU A 105 14.22 -7.25 -1.16
C LEU A 105 14.29 -8.52 -2.00
N TYR A 106 15.52 -9.04 -2.19
CA TYR A 106 15.76 -10.30 -2.90
C TYR A 106 14.95 -11.46 -2.31
N ALA A 107 14.94 -11.60 -0.98
CA ALA A 107 14.24 -12.69 -0.33
C ALA A 107 12.71 -12.56 -0.40
N CYS A 108 12.20 -11.33 -0.37
CA CYS A 108 10.77 -11.04 -0.38
C CYS A 108 10.14 -11.17 -1.76
N ASP A 109 10.83 -10.81 -2.84
CA ASP A 109 10.28 -10.68 -4.19
C ASP A 109 9.54 -11.96 -4.67
N GLU A 110 10.29 -12.97 -5.08
CA GLU A 110 9.75 -14.24 -5.59
C GLU A 110 8.81 -14.95 -4.60
N LEU A 111 9.10 -14.83 -3.30
CA LEU A 111 8.26 -15.43 -2.27
C LEU A 111 6.89 -14.74 -2.16
N SER A 112 6.82 -13.43 -2.37
CA SER A 112 5.56 -12.67 -2.35
C SER A 112 4.64 -13.13 -3.48
N GLY A 113 5.19 -13.34 -4.68
CA GLY A 113 4.45 -13.93 -5.81
C GLY A 113 3.89 -15.32 -5.47
N LEU A 114 4.66 -16.17 -4.80
CA LEU A 114 4.19 -17.49 -4.36
C LEU A 114 3.10 -17.41 -3.29
N VAL A 115 3.26 -16.50 -2.31
CA VAL A 115 2.26 -16.26 -1.25
C VAL A 115 0.95 -15.77 -1.88
N TYR A 116 1.02 -14.80 -2.80
CA TYR A 116 -0.13 -14.31 -3.55
C TYR A 116 -0.86 -15.44 -4.28
N ALA A 117 -0.13 -16.26 -5.04
CA ALA A 117 -0.69 -17.43 -5.72
C ALA A 117 -1.36 -18.41 -4.74
N CYS A 118 -0.78 -18.62 -3.55
CA CYS A 118 -1.39 -19.45 -2.51
C CYS A 118 -2.73 -18.90 -2.02
N CYS A 119 -2.89 -17.58 -1.94
CA CYS A 119 -4.14 -16.95 -1.55
C CYS A 119 -5.24 -17.18 -2.59
N LEU A 120 -4.93 -17.08 -3.88
CA LEU A 120 -5.89 -17.22 -4.98
C LEU A 120 -6.56 -18.60 -5.07
N VAL A 121 -5.95 -19.64 -4.51
CA VAL A 121 -6.46 -21.02 -4.54
C VAL A 121 -7.08 -21.47 -3.22
N ARG A 122 -7.24 -20.56 -2.25
CA ARG A 122 -7.80 -20.84 -0.93
C ARG A 122 -9.14 -20.13 -0.73
N PRO A 123 -10.11 -20.73 -0.02
CA PRO A 123 -11.37 -20.08 0.27
C PRO A 123 -11.22 -18.82 1.14
N ASN A 124 -10.33 -18.87 2.13
CA ASN A 124 -10.08 -17.78 3.08
C ASN A 124 -8.90 -16.87 2.68
N GLY A 125 -8.36 -17.04 1.47
CA GLY A 125 -7.25 -16.22 0.98
C GLY A 125 -6.06 -16.18 1.95
N ILE A 126 -5.65 -14.97 2.32
CA ILE A 126 -4.53 -14.68 3.23
C ILE A 126 -4.92 -14.71 4.72
N ASP A 127 -6.21 -14.58 5.04
CA ASP A 127 -6.70 -14.33 6.41
C ASP A 127 -6.27 -15.44 7.38
N ASP A 128 -6.32 -16.69 6.92
CA ASP A 128 -5.88 -17.87 7.67
C ASP A 128 -4.61 -18.54 7.09
N LEU A 129 -3.92 -17.89 6.15
CA LEU A 129 -2.74 -18.46 5.50
C LEU A 129 -1.61 -18.66 6.52
N LYS A 130 -1.06 -19.88 6.53
CA LYS A 130 0.04 -20.29 7.42
C LYS A 130 1.28 -20.70 6.63
N PRO A 131 2.49 -20.56 7.19
CA PRO A 131 3.74 -20.88 6.51
C PRO A 131 3.82 -22.29 5.96
N LYS A 132 3.23 -23.28 6.67
CA LYS A 132 3.20 -24.68 6.23
C LYS A 132 2.51 -24.87 4.88
N SER A 133 1.47 -24.07 4.60
CA SER A 133 0.75 -24.15 3.32
C SER A 133 1.60 -23.65 2.16
N VAL A 134 2.28 -22.51 2.35
CA VAL A 134 3.21 -21.94 1.36
C VAL A 134 4.41 -22.87 1.16
N ALA A 135 5.00 -23.39 2.24
CA ALA A 135 6.11 -24.34 2.15
C ALA A 135 5.75 -25.65 1.43
N LYS A 136 4.50 -26.09 1.49
CA LYS A 136 4.01 -27.23 0.70
C LYS A 136 3.94 -26.88 -0.78
N LYS A 137 3.41 -25.70 -1.11
CA LYS A 137 3.28 -25.21 -2.49
C LYS A 137 4.62 -24.85 -3.13
N LEU A 138 5.61 -24.43 -2.36
CA LEU A 138 6.97 -24.20 -2.83
C LEU A 138 7.59 -25.47 -3.46
N LYS A 139 7.27 -26.65 -2.92
CA LYS A 139 7.76 -27.95 -3.43
C LYS A 139 7.02 -28.43 -4.69
N ASP A 140 5.83 -27.90 -4.93
CA ASP A 140 5.02 -28.22 -6.10
C ASP A 140 5.47 -27.34 -7.27
N LYS A 141 6.29 -27.92 -8.17
CA LYS A 141 6.83 -27.19 -9.34
C LYS A 141 5.76 -26.86 -10.39
N ALA A 142 4.60 -27.53 -10.36
CA ALA A 142 3.51 -27.23 -11.29
C ALA A 142 2.68 -26.03 -10.81
N PHE A 143 2.67 -25.77 -9.50
CA PHE A 143 2.01 -24.61 -8.92
C PHE A 143 2.85 -23.34 -9.11
N ALA A 144 2.25 -22.21 -9.50
CA ALA A 144 2.97 -20.94 -9.71
C ALA A 144 4.26 -21.14 -10.51
N ARG A 145 4.13 -21.63 -11.76
CA ARG A 145 5.26 -21.99 -12.63
C ARG A 145 6.23 -20.83 -12.91
N GLY A 146 5.75 -19.60 -12.84
CA GLY A 146 6.56 -18.40 -13.01
C GLY A 146 7.49 -18.09 -11.84
N VAL A 147 7.28 -18.69 -10.66
CA VAL A 147 8.12 -18.41 -9.49
C VAL A 147 9.44 -19.18 -9.55
N HIS A 148 10.57 -18.48 -9.49
CA HIS A 148 11.90 -19.06 -9.55
C HIS A 148 12.31 -19.66 -8.20
N ARG A 149 12.20 -20.99 -8.09
CA ARG A 149 12.45 -21.72 -6.82
C ARG A 149 13.88 -21.58 -6.29
N ASP A 150 14.84 -21.49 -7.19
CA ASP A 150 16.25 -21.33 -6.82
C ASP A 150 16.51 -19.92 -6.26
N ALA A 151 15.86 -18.89 -6.81
CA ALA A 151 15.87 -17.54 -6.25
C ALA A 151 15.24 -17.51 -4.85
N VAL A 152 14.08 -18.15 -4.63
CA VAL A 152 13.47 -18.26 -3.29
C VAL A 152 14.44 -18.94 -2.31
N GLN A 153 15.12 -20.00 -2.72
CA GLN A 153 16.07 -20.70 -1.86
C GLN A 153 17.30 -19.83 -1.52
N ARG A 154 17.87 -19.12 -2.50
CA ARG A 154 18.94 -18.14 -2.29
C ARG A 154 18.50 -17.02 -1.34
N GLY A 155 17.29 -16.50 -1.51
CA GLY A 155 16.73 -15.48 -0.63
C GLY A 155 16.62 -15.94 0.83
N ILE A 156 16.20 -17.18 1.07
CA ILE A 156 16.17 -17.79 2.42
C ILE A 156 17.58 -17.89 3.02
N GLU A 157 18.58 -18.20 2.20
CA GLU A 157 19.98 -18.27 2.64
C GLU A 157 20.55 -16.89 2.96
N LEU A 158 20.31 -15.91 2.09
CA LEU A 158 20.75 -14.52 2.25
C LEU A 158 20.18 -13.87 3.51
N ILE A 159 18.88 -14.07 3.79
CA ILE A 159 18.26 -13.49 4.98
C ILE A 159 18.68 -14.20 6.28
N GLY A 160 19.24 -15.41 6.20
CA GLY A 160 19.76 -16.16 7.34
C GLY A 160 18.71 -16.59 8.37
N LEU A 161 17.41 -16.54 8.02
CA LEU A 161 16.31 -16.91 8.91
C LEU A 161 15.81 -18.33 8.62
N PRO A 162 15.23 -19.02 9.64
CA PRO A 162 14.49 -20.25 9.37
C PRO A 162 13.39 -20.00 8.33
N ARG A 163 13.34 -20.82 7.27
CA ARG A 163 12.35 -20.68 6.17
C ARG A 163 10.92 -20.39 6.65
N ALA A 164 10.46 -21.08 7.69
CA ALA A 164 9.11 -20.90 8.22
C ALA A 164 8.89 -19.48 8.79
N LYS A 165 9.92 -18.89 9.41
CA LYS A 165 9.88 -17.53 9.94
C LYS A 165 9.90 -16.51 8.80
N HIS A 166 10.74 -16.72 7.78
CA HIS A 166 10.78 -15.84 6.62
C HIS A 166 9.43 -15.81 5.88
N ILE A 167 8.84 -16.98 5.61
CA ILE A 167 7.48 -17.09 5.05
C ILE A 167 6.45 -16.39 5.93
N GLN A 168 6.53 -16.54 7.26
CA GLN A 168 5.59 -15.88 8.16
C GLN A 168 5.68 -14.35 8.05
N ASN A 169 6.88 -13.79 8.02
CA ASN A 169 7.09 -12.35 7.90
C ASN A 169 6.54 -11.80 6.55
N VAL A 170 6.73 -12.52 5.43
CA VAL A 170 6.15 -12.12 4.13
C VAL A 170 4.62 -12.17 4.18
N ILE A 171 4.04 -13.24 4.75
CA ILE A 171 2.59 -13.33 4.95
C ILE A 171 2.07 -12.16 5.80
N ASP A 172 2.76 -11.82 6.88
CA ASP A 172 2.31 -10.76 7.81
C ASP A 172 2.41 -9.37 7.18
N GLY A 173 3.46 -9.12 6.39
CA GLY A 173 3.59 -7.90 5.59
C GLY A 173 2.48 -7.78 4.56
N MET A 174 2.30 -8.78 3.70
CA MET A 174 1.23 -8.78 2.69
C MET A 174 -0.17 -8.72 3.31
N ARG A 175 -0.38 -9.32 4.49
CA ARG A 175 -1.68 -9.27 5.19
C ARG A 175 -2.07 -7.84 5.58
N ALA A 176 -1.09 -6.97 5.86
CA ALA A 176 -1.36 -5.56 6.19
C ALA A 176 -1.98 -4.77 5.03
N VAL A 177 -1.80 -5.22 3.80
CA VAL A 177 -2.33 -4.61 2.56
C VAL A 177 -3.26 -5.55 1.81
N ALA A 178 -3.83 -6.55 2.49
CA ALA A 178 -4.58 -7.63 1.84
C ALA A 178 -5.79 -7.15 1.02
N ASP A 179 -6.38 -6.01 1.38
CA ASP A 179 -7.48 -5.37 0.64
C ASP A 179 -6.99 -4.81 -0.72
N VAL A 180 -5.84 -4.13 -0.73
CA VAL A 180 -5.19 -3.62 -1.97
C VAL A 180 -4.83 -4.78 -2.90
N LEU A 181 -4.36 -5.88 -2.32
CA LEU A 181 -3.99 -7.08 -3.06
C LEU A 181 -5.22 -7.92 -3.48
N GLU A 182 -6.39 -7.66 -2.92
CA GLU A 182 -7.61 -8.46 -3.11
C GLU A 182 -7.38 -9.96 -2.86
N VAL A 183 -6.75 -10.28 -1.73
CA VAL A 183 -6.38 -11.64 -1.34
C VAL A 183 -7.07 -12.12 -0.06
N ARG A 184 -8.11 -11.43 0.42
CA ARG A 184 -8.91 -11.89 1.56
C ARG A 184 -9.89 -12.98 1.17
N GLY A 185 -10.44 -13.68 2.17
CA GLY A 185 -11.49 -14.67 1.94
C GLY A 185 -12.72 -14.07 1.24
N GLU A 186 -13.06 -12.83 1.55
CA GLU A 186 -14.15 -12.11 0.87
C GLU A 186 -13.90 -11.88 -0.62
N ASP A 187 -12.66 -11.59 -1.03
CA ASP A 187 -12.29 -11.47 -2.44
C ASP A 187 -12.47 -12.79 -3.17
N GLN A 188 -12.07 -13.89 -2.53
CA GLN A 188 -12.21 -15.21 -3.11
C GLN A 188 -13.69 -15.60 -3.22
N ALA A 189 -14.52 -15.23 -2.24
CA ALA A 189 -15.97 -15.40 -2.30
C ALA A 189 -16.58 -14.58 -3.45
N ARG A 190 -16.21 -13.30 -3.59
CA ARG A 190 -16.63 -12.43 -4.70
C ARG A 190 -16.26 -13.06 -6.06
N ARG A 191 -15.03 -13.55 -6.23
CA ARG A 191 -14.57 -14.23 -7.46
C ARG A 191 -15.35 -15.50 -7.79
N ARG A 192 -15.89 -16.20 -6.78
CA ARG A 192 -16.76 -17.37 -6.96
C ARG A 192 -18.24 -17.02 -7.16
N GLY A 193 -18.61 -15.74 -7.12
CA GLY A 193 -20.00 -15.29 -7.18
C GLY A 193 -20.79 -15.54 -5.89
N GLU A 194 -20.10 -15.75 -4.77
CA GLU A 194 -20.71 -15.94 -3.45
C GLU A 194 -21.02 -14.58 -2.81
N LYS A 195 -22.11 -14.48 -2.02
CA LYS A 195 -22.41 -13.27 -1.26
C LYS A 195 -21.36 -13.06 -0.16
N PRO A 196 -20.83 -11.84 0.03
CA PRO A 196 -19.86 -11.58 1.09
C PRO A 196 -20.45 -11.88 2.47
N VAL A 197 -19.62 -12.42 3.38
CA VAL A 197 -19.96 -12.57 4.79
C VAL A 197 -19.53 -11.29 5.51
N PRO A 198 -20.43 -10.60 6.26
CA PRO A 198 -20.05 -9.38 6.98
C PRO A 198 -18.90 -9.64 7.98
N VAL A 199 -17.92 -8.75 8.01
CA VAL A 199 -16.83 -8.79 8.99
C VAL A 199 -17.40 -8.42 10.38
N ALA A 200 -17.31 -9.34 11.33
CA ALA A 200 -17.79 -9.11 12.69
C ALA A 200 -16.86 -8.14 13.45
N GLY A 201 -17.40 -7.01 13.92
CA GLY A 201 -16.75 -6.16 14.94
C GLY A 201 -16.22 -4.80 14.48
N ALA A 202 -16.28 -4.44 13.21
CA ALA A 202 -16.09 -3.04 12.80
C ALA A 202 -17.36 -2.25 13.17
N ARG A 203 -17.22 -1.12 13.90
CA ARG A 203 -18.31 -0.14 13.97
C ARG A 203 -18.51 0.38 12.55
N ASP A 204 -19.73 0.19 12.04
CA ASP A 204 -20.10 0.68 10.72
C ASP A 204 -20.30 2.21 10.78
N TYR A 205 -19.21 2.95 10.61
CA TYR A 205 -19.26 4.40 10.42
C TYR A 205 -19.91 4.78 9.07
N GLY A 206 -20.24 3.81 8.21
CA GLY A 206 -20.92 4.03 6.95
C GLY A 206 -22.30 4.66 7.12
N ALA A 207 -23.01 4.33 8.21
CA ALA A 207 -24.29 4.93 8.55
C ALA A 207 -24.18 6.40 9.00
N GLU A 208 -23.00 6.85 9.40
CA GLU A 208 -22.75 8.20 9.92
C GLU A 208 -22.31 9.17 8.80
N TYR A 209 -21.93 8.66 7.63
CA TYR A 209 -21.54 9.49 6.50
C TYR A 209 -22.76 10.09 5.79
N SER A 210 -22.75 11.40 5.61
CA SER A 210 -23.59 12.08 4.62
C SER A 210 -22.81 13.22 3.98
N ASP A 211 -23.09 13.52 2.71
CA ASP A 211 -22.46 14.64 2.00
C ASP A 211 -22.68 15.97 2.74
N GLU A 212 -23.86 16.18 3.32
CA GLU A 212 -24.19 17.40 4.06
C GLU A 212 -23.33 17.53 5.33
N SER A 213 -23.25 16.48 6.14
CA SER A 213 -22.44 16.47 7.37
C SER A 213 -20.95 16.56 7.07
N PHE A 214 -20.49 15.88 6.02
CA PHE A 214 -19.13 15.95 5.51
C PHE A 214 -18.74 17.39 5.18
N TRP A 215 -19.48 18.04 4.29
CA TRP A 215 -19.18 19.41 3.86
C TRP A 215 -19.32 20.43 4.99
N THR A 216 -20.25 20.21 5.93
CA THR A 216 -20.38 21.05 7.13
C THR A 216 -19.11 20.96 7.98
N LYS A 217 -18.68 19.73 8.31
CA LYS A 217 -17.48 19.49 9.11
C LYS A 217 -16.22 20.03 8.46
N LEU A 218 -16.05 19.82 7.15
CA LEU A 218 -14.89 20.31 6.40
C LEU A 218 -14.82 21.84 6.38
N LYS A 219 -15.95 22.54 6.19
CA LYS A 219 -16.00 24.01 6.24
C LYS A 219 -15.64 24.54 7.63
N GLU A 220 -16.15 23.92 8.69
CA GLU A 220 -15.79 24.27 10.07
C GLU A 220 -14.29 24.06 10.34
N LEU A 221 -13.75 22.92 9.91
CA LEU A 221 -12.33 22.61 10.05
C LEU A 221 -11.48 23.59 9.25
N ALA A 222 -11.83 23.89 8.00
CA ALA A 222 -11.15 24.88 7.17
C ALA A 222 -11.13 26.27 7.82
N ALA A 223 -12.25 26.71 8.38
CA ALA A 223 -12.32 27.97 9.12
C ALA A 223 -11.46 27.99 10.40
N LYS A 224 -11.29 26.84 11.08
CA LYS A 224 -10.37 26.72 12.23
C LYS A 224 -8.90 26.74 11.78
N VAL A 225 -8.58 26.05 10.68
CA VAL A 225 -7.24 26.03 10.07
C VAL A 225 -6.83 27.43 9.63
N GLY A 226 -7.69 28.17 8.94
CA GLY A 226 -7.40 29.55 8.49
C GLY A 226 -7.19 30.55 9.63
N ARG A 227 -7.64 30.23 10.85
CA ARG A 227 -7.37 31.00 12.07
C ARG A 227 -6.09 30.57 12.80
N GLY A 228 -5.30 29.66 12.23
CA GLY A 228 -4.06 29.12 12.81
C GLY A 228 -4.28 28.11 13.95
N GLY A 229 -5.51 27.64 14.15
CA GLY A 229 -5.90 26.87 15.34
C GLY A 229 -5.71 25.35 15.26
N VAL A 230 -5.27 24.80 14.13
CA VAL A 230 -5.17 23.34 13.92
C VAL A 230 -3.90 22.98 13.17
N LYS A 231 -2.88 22.51 13.89
CA LYS A 231 -1.64 21.98 13.30
C LYS A 231 -1.96 20.72 12.47
N GLY A 232 -1.46 20.65 11.24
CA GLY A 232 -1.75 19.53 10.32
C GLY A 232 -3.14 19.55 9.67
N GLY A 233 -4.00 20.53 9.98
CA GLY A 233 -5.37 20.54 9.47
C GLY A 233 -5.49 20.69 7.95
N LYS A 234 -4.53 21.36 7.27
CA LYS A 234 -4.48 21.38 5.79
C LYS A 234 -4.28 19.98 5.20
N LYS A 235 -3.48 19.12 5.85
CA LYS A 235 -3.22 17.73 5.42
C LYS A 235 -4.46 16.85 5.61
N ILE A 236 -5.15 17.01 6.74
CA ILE A 236 -6.45 16.35 7.00
C ILE A 236 -7.48 16.76 5.93
N LEU A 237 -7.62 18.06 5.65
CA LEU A 237 -8.54 18.55 4.63
C LEU A 237 -8.20 18.01 3.24
N SER A 238 -6.92 17.98 2.88
CA SER A 238 -6.45 17.41 1.61
C SER A 238 -6.84 15.93 1.48
N MET A 239 -6.48 15.10 2.46
CA MET A 239 -6.80 13.66 2.43
C MET A 239 -8.31 13.42 2.39
N ALA A 240 -9.09 14.14 3.20
CA ALA A 240 -10.54 14.03 3.23
C ALA A 240 -11.18 14.41 1.88
N LEU A 241 -10.72 15.50 1.24
CA LEU A 241 -11.20 15.92 -0.08
C LEU A 241 -10.82 14.92 -1.17
N VAL A 242 -9.58 14.42 -1.17
CA VAL A 242 -9.13 13.40 -2.12
C VAL A 242 -9.98 12.15 -2.02
N LEU A 243 -10.22 11.66 -0.80
CA LEU A 243 -11.09 10.51 -0.56
C LEU A 243 -12.53 10.81 -1.02
N TYR A 244 -13.08 12.00 -0.73
CA TYR A 244 -14.41 12.39 -1.21
C TYR A 244 -14.53 12.37 -2.72
N TYR A 245 -13.59 12.97 -3.46
CA TYR A 245 -13.64 12.94 -4.92
C TYR A 245 -13.46 11.53 -5.49
N CYS A 246 -12.65 10.70 -4.84
CA CYS A 246 -12.54 9.28 -5.17
C CYS A 246 -13.85 8.52 -4.91
N LEU A 247 -14.56 8.82 -3.82
CA LEU A 247 -15.88 8.24 -3.52
C LEU A 247 -16.93 8.58 -4.60
N MET A 248 -16.89 9.81 -5.10
CA MET A 248 -17.83 10.31 -6.12
C MET A 248 -17.57 9.78 -7.53
N ASP A 249 -16.40 9.19 -7.77
CA ASP A 249 -16.07 8.59 -9.05
C ASP A 249 -16.89 7.31 -9.28
N SER A 250 -17.50 7.20 -10.47
CA SER A 250 -18.26 6.01 -10.86
C SER A 250 -17.39 4.77 -11.00
N ASP A 251 -16.11 4.94 -11.32
CA ASP A 251 -15.15 3.85 -11.54
C ASP A 251 -14.58 3.30 -10.24
N THR A 252 -14.77 4.00 -9.11
CA THR A 252 -14.29 3.54 -7.81
C THR A 252 -15.07 2.29 -7.39
N PRO A 253 -14.40 1.17 -7.09
CA PRO A 253 -15.08 -0.08 -6.77
C PRO A 253 -15.80 0.01 -5.43
N GLY A 254 -16.86 -0.80 -5.28
CA GLY A 254 -17.73 -0.76 -4.10
C GLY A 254 -16.99 -0.95 -2.76
N TRP A 255 -15.95 -1.80 -2.72
CA TRP A 255 -15.14 -2.00 -1.52
C TRP A 255 -14.34 -0.75 -1.15
N ALA A 256 -13.76 -0.06 -2.14
CA ALA A 256 -13.01 1.18 -1.92
C ALA A 256 -13.95 2.28 -1.45
N LYS A 257 -15.16 2.37 -2.03
CA LYS A 257 -16.23 3.25 -1.54
C LYS A 257 -16.56 2.96 -0.08
N SER A 258 -16.68 1.70 0.32
CA SER A 258 -16.93 1.34 1.73
C SER A 258 -15.79 1.78 2.66
N VAL A 259 -14.53 1.60 2.28
CA VAL A 259 -13.37 2.08 3.05
C VAL A 259 -13.41 3.59 3.19
N ILE A 260 -13.64 4.31 2.09
CA ILE A 260 -13.71 5.78 2.07
C ILE A 260 -14.85 6.27 2.97
N VAL A 261 -16.05 5.74 2.80
CA VAL A 261 -17.23 6.13 3.61
C VAL A 261 -16.96 5.87 5.09
N GLY A 262 -16.34 4.75 5.46
CA GLY A 262 -15.95 4.48 6.85
C GLY A 262 -14.98 5.52 7.42
N ALA A 263 -13.94 5.89 6.66
CA ALA A 263 -12.94 6.87 7.08
C ALA A 263 -13.52 8.29 7.17
N LEU A 264 -14.34 8.70 6.19
CA LEU A 264 -15.02 10.00 6.20
C LEU A 264 -16.10 10.05 7.29
N GLY A 265 -16.82 8.96 7.53
CA GLY A 265 -17.77 8.83 8.63
C GLY A 265 -17.10 9.00 10.00
N TYR A 266 -15.93 8.40 10.20
CA TYR A 266 -15.13 8.60 11.41
C TYR A 266 -14.74 10.09 11.60
N LEU A 267 -14.29 10.75 10.54
CA LEU A 267 -13.91 12.18 10.57
C LEU A 267 -15.09 13.11 10.95
N ILE A 268 -16.30 12.77 10.50
CA ILE A 268 -17.52 13.54 10.77
C ILE A 268 -18.03 13.27 12.19
N PHE A 269 -17.80 12.07 12.72
CA PHE A 269 -18.38 11.61 13.97
C PHE A 269 -18.09 12.58 15.14
N PRO A 270 -19.11 13.05 15.87
CA PRO A 270 -18.92 13.97 16.97
C PRO A 270 -18.26 13.27 18.15
N VAL A 271 -17.06 13.72 18.53
CA VAL A 271 -16.33 13.23 19.72
C VAL A 271 -17.18 13.37 20.99
N ASP A 272 -18.05 14.38 21.08
CA ASP A 272 -18.93 14.66 22.23
C ASP A 272 -20.06 13.62 22.44
N ALA A 273 -20.27 12.68 21.50
CA ALA A 273 -21.27 11.61 21.63
C ALA A 273 -20.70 10.33 22.28
N VAL A 274 -19.42 10.33 22.67
CA VAL A 274 -18.73 9.19 23.29
C VAL A 274 -18.85 9.26 24.82
N PRO A 275 -19.45 8.26 25.49
CA PRO A 275 -19.50 8.23 26.96
C PRO A 275 -18.09 8.22 27.59
N ASP A 276 -17.90 9.00 28.67
CA ASP A 276 -16.63 9.26 29.38
C ASP A 276 -15.85 8.02 29.90
N PHE A 277 -16.39 6.81 29.80
CA PHE A 277 -15.76 5.59 30.32
C PHE A 277 -15.02 4.76 29.25
N LEU A 278 -14.97 5.24 28.00
CA LEU A 278 -14.14 4.63 26.96
C LEU A 278 -12.70 5.17 27.04
N PRO A 279 -11.66 4.32 26.97
CA PRO A 279 -10.29 4.79 26.87
C PRO A 279 -10.11 5.46 25.50
N VAL A 280 -10.30 6.78 25.43
CA VAL A 280 -10.13 7.57 24.20
C VAL A 280 -8.64 7.66 23.89
N GLY A 281 -8.14 6.63 23.22
CA GLY A 281 -6.84 6.55 22.55
C GLY A 281 -7.00 6.08 21.11
N LEU A 282 -8.16 6.34 20.49
CA LEU A 282 -8.42 6.05 19.08
C LEU A 282 -7.64 7.05 18.22
N VAL A 283 -6.82 6.50 17.32
CA VAL A 283 -5.98 7.09 16.28
C VAL A 283 -6.33 8.55 15.91
N ASP A 284 -5.31 9.42 15.89
CA ASP A 284 -5.40 10.81 15.35
C ASP A 284 -6.08 10.80 13.97
N ASP A 285 -7.00 11.73 13.69
CA ASP A 285 -7.82 11.77 12.45
C ASP A 285 -6.94 11.65 11.19
N LEU A 286 -5.72 12.19 11.26
CA LEU A 286 -4.70 12.08 10.23
C LEU A 286 -4.29 10.62 9.94
N GLY A 287 -4.16 9.77 10.96
CA GLY A 287 -3.77 8.36 10.81
C GLY A 287 -4.86 7.51 10.17
N VAL A 288 -6.13 7.73 10.51
CA VAL A 288 -7.27 7.03 9.88
C VAL A 288 -7.38 7.40 8.40
N LEU A 289 -7.31 8.70 8.09
CA LEU A 289 -7.35 9.18 6.71
C LEU A 289 -6.14 8.72 5.91
N ALA A 290 -4.93 8.73 6.49
CA ALA A 290 -3.72 8.25 5.82
C ALA A 290 -3.81 6.74 5.51
N ALA A 291 -4.33 5.92 6.43
CA ALA A 291 -4.57 4.51 6.20
C ALA A 291 -5.60 4.28 5.08
N ALA A 292 -6.71 5.03 5.09
CA ALA A 292 -7.72 4.95 4.05
C ALA A 292 -7.17 5.34 2.67
N VAL A 293 -6.41 6.44 2.59
CA VAL A 293 -5.71 6.86 1.37
C VAL A 293 -4.78 5.77 0.87
N ALA A 294 -3.99 5.14 1.76
CA ALA A 294 -3.10 4.05 1.37
C ALA A 294 -3.86 2.81 0.85
N MET A 295 -5.00 2.47 1.47
CA MET A 295 -5.83 1.33 1.07
C MET A 295 -6.53 1.53 -0.28
N VAL A 296 -6.92 2.75 -0.62
CA VAL A 296 -7.64 3.05 -1.88
C VAL A 296 -6.76 3.75 -2.90
N LEU A 297 -5.45 3.80 -2.67
CA LEU A 297 -4.52 4.65 -3.41
C LEU A 297 -4.59 4.43 -4.93
N VAL A 298 -4.71 3.16 -5.35
CA VAL A 298 -4.82 2.73 -6.74
C VAL A 298 -6.09 3.19 -7.47
N HIS A 299 -7.06 3.72 -6.71
CA HIS A 299 -8.30 4.28 -7.24
C HIS A 299 -8.32 5.82 -7.15
N ILE A 300 -7.30 6.43 -6.56
CA ILE A 300 -7.18 7.89 -6.46
C ILE A 300 -6.51 8.41 -7.73
N LYS A 301 -7.33 8.86 -8.67
CA LYS A 301 -6.88 9.39 -9.96
C LYS A 301 -6.34 10.83 -9.83
N PRO A 302 -5.50 11.30 -10.77
CA PRO A 302 -5.03 12.68 -10.80
C PRO A 302 -6.16 13.72 -10.74
N GLU A 303 -7.32 13.46 -11.37
CA GLU A 303 -8.47 14.37 -11.28
C GLU A 303 -9.03 14.56 -9.87
N HIS A 304 -9.01 13.53 -9.02
CA HIS A 304 -9.50 13.63 -7.63
C HIS A 304 -8.61 14.55 -6.81
N ARG A 305 -7.29 14.44 -7.06
CA ARG A 305 -6.27 15.28 -6.42
C ARG A 305 -6.37 16.72 -6.87
N ARG A 306 -6.50 16.95 -8.19
CA ARG A 306 -6.68 18.29 -8.74
C ARG A 306 -7.94 18.95 -8.19
N ALA A 307 -9.04 18.22 -8.09
CA ALA A 307 -10.27 18.73 -7.50
C ALA A 307 -10.10 19.09 -6.02
N ALA A 308 -9.39 18.27 -5.24
CA ALA A 308 -9.05 18.57 -3.84
C ALA A 308 -8.18 19.83 -3.72
N GLU A 309 -7.16 19.98 -4.56
CA GLU A 309 -6.30 21.17 -4.59
C GLU A 309 -7.05 22.43 -4.99
N GLU A 310 -7.90 22.38 -6.02
CA GLU A 310 -8.75 23.50 -6.43
C GLU A 310 -9.65 23.94 -5.28
N LYS A 311 -10.19 22.99 -4.52
CA LYS A 311 -11.03 23.30 -3.35
C LYS A 311 -10.24 23.91 -2.20
N LEU A 312 -9.04 23.44 -1.93
CA LEU A 312 -8.15 24.05 -0.93
C LEU A 312 -7.72 25.46 -1.34
N LYS A 313 -7.43 25.69 -2.63
CA LYS A 313 -7.12 27.03 -3.17
C LYS A 313 -8.30 27.98 -3.03
N GLU A 314 -9.53 27.50 -3.21
CA GLU A 314 -10.76 28.27 -2.95
C GLU A 314 -10.85 28.72 -1.49
N TRP A 315 -10.45 27.88 -0.53
CA TRP A 315 -10.54 28.19 0.91
C TRP A 315 -9.38 29.02 1.45
N PHE A 316 -8.16 28.84 0.95
CA PHE A 316 -6.94 29.42 1.53
C PHE A 316 -6.15 30.33 0.59
N GLY A 317 -6.51 30.41 -0.70
CA GLY A 317 -5.76 31.16 -1.71
C GLY A 317 -4.58 30.39 -2.31
N ALA A 318 -3.99 30.92 -3.39
CA ALA A 318 -2.98 30.24 -4.20
C ALA A 318 -1.61 30.12 -3.53
N GLU A 319 -1.18 31.14 -2.78
CA GLU A 319 0.18 31.23 -2.20
C GLU A 319 0.38 30.36 -0.95
N GLU A 320 -0.70 29.94 -0.31
CA GLU A 320 -0.68 29.16 0.94
C GLU A 320 -0.86 27.64 0.75
N SER A 321 -1.00 27.21 -0.51
CA SER A 321 -1.32 25.82 -0.89
C SER A 321 -0.10 24.94 -1.14
N VAL A 322 1.10 25.51 -1.14
CA VAL A 322 2.37 24.82 -1.36
C VAL A 322 3.24 24.90 -0.10
N SER A 323 2.86 24.14 0.92
CA SER A 323 3.78 23.69 1.97
C SER A 323 3.31 22.34 2.48
N ALA A 324 3.51 21.34 1.63
CA ALA A 324 3.66 19.97 2.09
C ALA A 324 5.16 19.78 2.40
N GLU A 325 5.58 20.25 3.57
CA GLU A 325 6.77 19.72 4.26
C GLU A 325 6.34 18.59 5.20
#